data_AF-R4T804-F1
#
_entry.id   AF-R4T804-F1
#
_cell.length_a   1.000
_cell.length_b   1.000
_cell.length_c   1.000
_cell.angle_alpha   90.00
_cell.angle_beta   90.00
_cell.angle_gamma   90.00
#
_symmetry.space_group_name_H-M   'P 1'
#
loop_
_entity.id
_entity.type
_entity.pdbx_description
1 polymer ?
#
loop_
_entity_poly.entity_id
_entity_poly.type
_entity_poly.pdbx_seq_one_letter_code
_entity_poly.pdbx_strand_id
1 'polypeptide(L)'
;MLWTDWYPFRLSAGSYHDLVEMRSAWLKWARAVEHQQVLSRSIREYLAEDPFQYVRWDNASDVTDPLIRMQWRLKITKPFPESWGVLLGDVLTNLRAALDHTMWTAVLNHSGPPVKPNQVQFPVAKKEAAFKDAAGKLRTLVAPEVWAVIDALQPFRGGDRAHTAPLEIVRWLSNMDKHRSLRFVVLASIDLMPVHITSDAPVEVIEERRHEGPIEGDNKTLLFLKIKRPLGNAPIDLAPTFGFSPSLQISEEPVEFRPLASAMPIMTETVLKVIASVTSALGLPIPDGHGLQLGHEHEGVAAELSGDTYTFRNADGTIHRFDLSSPDLGESDSPS
;
A
#
# COMPACT_ATOMS: atom_id res chain seq x y z
N MET A 1 8.71 33.56 -35.81
CA MET A 1 7.47 32.95 -35.27
C MET A 1 7.84 32.40 -33.91
N LEU A 2 7.56 33.17 -32.86
CA LEU A 2 8.09 32.98 -31.51
C LEU A 2 7.12 32.12 -30.69
N TRP A 3 7.68 31.35 -29.76
CA TRP A 3 7.03 30.37 -28.87
C TRP A 3 6.10 30.98 -27.79
N THR A 4 5.35 32.05 -28.10
CA THR A 4 4.51 32.77 -27.13
C THR A 4 3.01 32.47 -27.23
N ASP A 5 2.56 31.75 -28.25
CA ASP A 5 1.15 31.80 -28.66
C ASP A 5 0.27 30.60 -28.24
N TRP A 6 0.74 29.72 -27.34
CA TRP A 6 -0.01 28.50 -26.93
C TRP A 6 -0.60 28.51 -25.51
N TYR A 7 -0.61 29.63 -24.79
CA TYR A 7 -1.34 29.77 -23.51
C TYR A 7 -2.47 30.81 -23.61
N PRO A 8 -3.70 30.43 -24.02
CA PRO A 8 -4.85 31.34 -23.98
C PRO A 8 -5.57 31.26 -22.62
N PHE A 9 -4.83 31.20 -21.50
CA PHE A 9 -5.40 31.48 -20.18
C PHE A 9 -4.85 32.83 -19.71
N ARG A 10 -5.58 33.89 -20.05
CA ARG A 10 -5.44 35.19 -19.37
C ARG A 10 -6.01 35.01 -17.96
N LEU A 11 -5.16 34.49 -17.08
CA LEU A 11 -5.39 34.43 -15.65
C LEU A 11 -5.62 35.87 -15.17
N SER A 12 -6.82 36.14 -14.65
CA SER A 12 -7.15 37.45 -14.05
C SER A 12 -6.18 37.73 -12.90
N ALA A 13 -5.93 39.00 -12.57
CA ALA A 13 -5.00 39.35 -11.49
C ALA A 13 -5.31 38.68 -10.12
N GLY A 14 -6.51 38.11 -9.93
CA GLY A 14 -6.87 37.30 -8.77
C GLY A 14 -6.34 35.86 -8.75
N SER A 15 -5.95 35.27 -9.89
CA SER A 15 -5.58 33.84 -9.95
C SER A 15 -4.07 33.55 -9.87
N TYR A 16 -3.24 34.59 -9.74
CA TYR A 16 -1.82 34.40 -9.40
C TYR A 16 -1.65 34.17 -7.89
N HIS A 17 -2.59 34.63 -7.05
CA HIS A 17 -2.54 34.39 -5.61
C HIS A 17 -2.75 32.91 -5.27
N ASP A 18 -3.66 32.22 -5.96
CA ASP A 18 -3.89 30.78 -5.78
C ASP A 18 -2.67 29.91 -6.18
N LEU A 19 -1.78 30.42 -7.05
CA LEU A 19 -0.55 29.74 -7.49
C LEU A 19 0.60 29.89 -6.49
N VAL A 20 0.48 30.79 -5.51
CA VAL A 20 1.42 30.99 -4.40
C VAL A 20 1.07 30.07 -3.22
N GLU A 21 -0.10 29.44 -3.25
CA GLU A 21 -0.59 28.55 -2.20
C GLU A 21 -0.28 27.07 -2.49
N MET A 22 -0.01 26.31 -1.42
CA MET A 22 0.23 24.86 -1.47
C MET A 22 -0.99 24.02 -1.88
N ARG A 23 -2.11 24.67 -2.20
CA ARG A 23 -3.44 24.06 -2.41
C ARG A 23 -3.43 22.90 -3.40
N SER A 24 -2.71 23.03 -4.53
CA SER A 24 -2.68 21.92 -5.49
C SER A 24 -1.94 20.68 -4.96
N ALA A 25 -0.97 20.82 -4.06
CA ALA A 25 -0.32 19.68 -3.43
C ALA A 25 -1.28 18.98 -2.46
N TRP A 26 -1.97 19.76 -1.63
CA TRP A 26 -2.97 19.27 -0.68
C TRP A 26 -4.14 18.54 -1.37
N LEU A 27 -4.70 19.11 -2.45
CA LEU A 27 -5.80 18.46 -3.18
C LEU A 27 -5.39 17.13 -3.81
N LYS A 28 -4.17 17.02 -4.34
CA LYS A 28 -3.64 15.76 -4.88
C LYS A 28 -3.43 14.73 -3.79
N TRP A 29 -2.89 15.13 -2.64
CA TRP A 29 -2.78 14.23 -1.49
C TRP A 29 -4.17 13.73 -1.04
N ALA A 30 -5.15 14.62 -0.92
CA ALA A 30 -6.50 14.24 -0.52
C ALA A 30 -7.16 13.27 -1.52
N ARG A 31 -6.96 13.47 -2.84
CA ARG A 31 -7.39 12.50 -3.86
C ARG A 31 -6.72 11.14 -3.74
N ALA A 32 -5.44 11.10 -3.36
CA ALA A 32 -4.78 9.84 -3.10
C ALA A 32 -5.41 9.09 -1.91
N VAL A 33 -5.79 9.80 -0.84
CA VAL A 33 -6.47 9.21 0.33
C VAL A 33 -7.84 8.66 -0.04
N GLU A 34 -8.60 9.37 -0.87
CA GLU A 34 -9.90 8.91 -1.37
C GLU A 34 -9.79 7.62 -2.19
N HIS A 35 -8.88 7.57 -3.16
CA HIS A 35 -8.65 6.34 -3.94
C HIS A 35 -8.16 5.19 -3.07
N GLN A 36 -7.36 5.47 -2.02
CA GLN A 36 -7.00 4.46 -1.02
C GLN A 36 -8.24 3.91 -0.30
N GLN A 37 -9.16 4.77 0.13
CA GLN A 37 -10.39 4.36 0.82
C GLN A 37 -11.31 3.53 -0.10
N VAL A 38 -11.46 3.94 -1.37
CA VAL A 38 -12.22 3.19 -2.39
C VAL A 38 -11.60 1.80 -2.61
N LEU A 39 -10.27 1.72 -2.72
CA LEU A 39 -9.56 0.44 -2.85
C LEU A 39 -9.77 -0.45 -1.61
N SER A 40 -9.61 0.10 -0.40
CA SER A 40 -9.82 -0.63 0.85
C SER A 40 -11.25 -1.15 1.00
N ARG A 41 -12.25 -0.38 0.55
CA ARG A 41 -13.65 -0.82 0.50
C ARG A 41 -13.84 -1.97 -0.50
N SER A 42 -13.35 -1.81 -1.72
CA SER A 42 -13.47 -2.84 -2.77
C SER A 42 -12.80 -4.16 -2.37
N ILE A 43 -11.67 -4.09 -1.67
CA ILE A 43 -11.00 -5.27 -1.10
C ILE A 43 -11.89 -5.97 -0.08
N ARG A 44 -12.52 -5.23 0.84
CA ARG A 44 -13.45 -5.80 1.83
C ARG A 44 -14.65 -6.46 1.18
N GLU A 45 -15.29 -5.79 0.23
CA GLU A 45 -16.43 -6.32 -0.52
C GLU A 45 -16.05 -7.61 -1.24
N TYR A 46 -14.90 -7.64 -1.91
CA TYR A 46 -14.39 -8.84 -2.58
C TYR A 46 -14.13 -9.99 -1.61
N LEU A 47 -13.49 -9.72 -0.46
CA LEU A 47 -13.26 -10.75 0.58
C LEU A 47 -14.57 -11.22 1.23
N ALA A 48 -15.59 -10.37 1.28
CA ALA A 48 -16.92 -10.70 1.81
C ALA A 48 -17.63 -11.79 1.00
N GLU A 49 -17.32 -11.87 -0.29
CA GLU A 49 -17.89 -12.81 -1.25
C GLU A 49 -17.22 -14.19 -1.30
N ASP A 50 -16.31 -14.47 -0.36
CA ASP A 50 -15.59 -15.75 -0.25
C ASP A 50 -14.89 -16.20 -1.56
N PRO A 51 -13.96 -15.39 -2.09
CA PRO A 51 -13.43 -15.53 -3.45
C PRO A 51 -12.38 -16.65 -3.62
N PHE A 52 -12.17 -17.44 -2.57
CA PHE A 52 -11.22 -18.55 -2.55
C PHE A 52 -11.86 -19.77 -1.88
N GLN A 53 -11.26 -20.95 -2.03
CA GLN A 53 -11.59 -22.19 -1.33
C GLN A 53 -10.33 -23.01 -1.08
N TYR A 54 -10.37 -23.99 -0.18
CA TYR A 54 -9.29 -24.96 -0.03
C TYR A 54 -9.69 -26.29 -0.61
N VAL A 55 -8.80 -26.84 -1.43
CA VAL A 55 -8.91 -28.21 -1.91
C VAL A 55 -7.87 -29.03 -1.19
N ARG A 56 -8.34 -30.03 -0.44
CA ARG A 56 -7.47 -31.03 0.18
C ARG A 56 -7.22 -32.16 -0.80
N TRP A 57 -5.96 -32.52 -0.96
CA TRP A 57 -5.53 -33.74 -1.64
C TRP A 57 -4.78 -34.63 -0.65
N ASP A 58 -5.11 -35.91 -0.59
CA ASP A 58 -4.36 -36.87 0.21
C ASP A 58 -4.37 -38.29 -0.38
N ASN A 59 -3.50 -39.14 0.16
CA ASN A 59 -3.45 -40.58 -0.11
C ASN A 59 -4.07 -41.41 1.02
N ALA A 60 -4.97 -40.85 1.84
CA ALA A 60 -5.45 -41.54 3.04
C ALA A 60 -6.20 -42.85 2.70
N SER A 61 -6.84 -42.91 1.53
CA SER A 61 -7.53 -44.09 1.00
C SER A 61 -6.60 -45.28 0.68
N ASP A 62 -5.31 -45.03 0.43
CA ASP A 62 -4.32 -46.10 0.30
C ASP A 62 -3.86 -46.55 1.69
N VAL A 63 -4.65 -47.45 2.29
CA VAL A 63 -4.39 -47.98 3.64
C VAL A 63 -3.09 -48.79 3.76
N THR A 64 -2.44 -49.12 2.64
CA THR A 64 -1.18 -49.89 2.64
C THR A 64 0.05 -49.02 2.79
N ASP A 65 -0.04 -47.72 2.44
CA ASP A 65 1.06 -46.78 2.61
C ASP A 65 1.22 -46.45 4.12
N PRO A 66 2.39 -46.71 4.73
CA PRO A 66 2.63 -46.36 6.13
C PRO A 66 2.69 -44.84 6.37
N LEU A 67 2.64 -44.03 5.31
CA LEU A 67 2.73 -42.58 5.36
C LEU A 67 1.50 -41.96 4.69
N ILE A 68 0.88 -41.02 5.40
CA ILE A 68 -0.17 -40.17 4.83
C ILE A 68 0.46 -38.84 4.41
N ARG A 69 0.28 -38.48 3.15
CA ARG A 69 0.71 -37.22 2.54
C ARG A 69 -0.55 -36.42 2.22
N MET A 70 -0.57 -35.18 2.68
CA MET A 70 -1.71 -34.28 2.54
C MET A 70 -1.24 -32.94 1.99
N GLN A 71 -2.06 -32.34 1.16
CA GLN A 71 -1.85 -31.02 0.59
C GLN A 71 -3.13 -30.20 0.69
N TRP A 72 -3.02 -28.97 1.18
CA TRP A 72 -4.08 -27.97 1.07
C TRP A 72 -3.69 -26.97 0.00
N ARG A 73 -4.50 -26.87 -1.04
CA ARG A 73 -4.28 -25.97 -2.16
C ARG A 73 -5.32 -24.85 -2.16
N LEU A 74 -4.88 -23.63 -2.39
CA LEU A 74 -5.77 -22.49 -2.60
C LEU A 74 -6.41 -22.62 -3.98
N LYS A 75 -7.75 -22.61 -4.02
CA LYS A 75 -8.52 -22.46 -5.24
C LYS A 75 -9.12 -21.06 -5.30
N ILE A 76 -8.77 -20.28 -6.30
CA ILE A 76 -9.35 -18.95 -6.55
C ILE A 76 -10.67 -19.17 -7.32
N THR A 77 -11.80 -18.85 -6.68
CA THR A 77 -13.14 -18.99 -7.28
C THR A 77 -13.59 -17.72 -7.98
N LYS A 78 -13.02 -16.56 -7.61
CA LYS A 78 -13.24 -15.27 -8.27
C LYS A 78 -11.90 -14.58 -8.52
N PRO A 79 -11.57 -14.17 -9.75
CA PRO A 79 -10.33 -13.48 -10.03
C PRO A 79 -10.26 -12.14 -9.30
N PHE A 80 -9.05 -11.66 -9.01
CA PHE A 80 -8.86 -10.32 -8.47
C PHE A 80 -9.37 -9.27 -9.46
N PRO A 81 -10.12 -8.25 -9.00
CA PRO A 81 -10.56 -7.18 -9.87
C PRO A 81 -9.37 -6.41 -10.48
N GLU A 82 -9.34 -6.30 -11.82
CA GLU A 82 -8.29 -5.53 -12.52
C GLU A 82 -8.28 -4.05 -12.12
N SER A 83 -9.44 -3.52 -11.70
CA SER A 83 -9.61 -2.15 -11.22
C SER A 83 -8.74 -1.82 -10.00
N TRP A 84 -8.29 -2.81 -9.22
CA TRP A 84 -7.41 -2.57 -8.08
C TRP A 84 -6.04 -2.05 -8.49
N GLY A 85 -5.49 -2.56 -9.60
CA GLY A 85 -4.24 -2.06 -10.14
C GLY A 85 -4.38 -0.60 -10.57
N VAL A 86 -5.48 -0.26 -11.25
CA VAL A 86 -5.77 1.11 -11.69
C VAL A 86 -5.92 2.06 -10.49
N LEU A 87 -6.73 1.70 -9.50
CA LEU A 87 -6.91 2.50 -8.28
C LEU A 87 -5.60 2.73 -7.53
N LEU A 88 -4.75 1.69 -7.42
CA LEU A 88 -3.44 1.83 -6.81
C LEU A 88 -2.53 2.79 -7.62
N GLY A 89 -2.55 2.70 -8.95
CA GLY A 89 -1.86 3.63 -9.84
C GLY A 89 -2.30 5.08 -9.64
N ASP A 90 -3.61 5.30 -9.47
CA ASP A 90 -4.18 6.63 -9.18
C ASP A 90 -3.72 7.18 -7.83
N VAL A 91 -3.66 6.35 -6.79
CA VAL A 91 -3.08 6.74 -5.49
C VAL A 91 -1.63 7.18 -5.67
N LEU A 92 -0.81 6.33 -6.28
CA LEU A 92 0.63 6.57 -6.45
C LEU A 92 0.93 7.80 -7.30
N THR A 93 0.16 7.98 -8.37
CA THR A 93 0.27 9.14 -9.27
C THR A 93 -0.07 10.42 -8.54
N ASN A 94 -1.17 10.43 -7.76
CA ASN A 94 -1.55 11.59 -6.97
C ASN A 94 -0.54 11.90 -5.86
N LEU A 95 -0.02 10.91 -5.15
CA LEU A 95 1.03 11.10 -4.13
C LEU A 95 2.31 11.67 -4.73
N ARG A 96 2.78 11.11 -5.84
CA ARG A 96 3.98 11.60 -6.53
C ARG A 96 3.78 13.03 -7.02
N ALA A 97 2.61 13.34 -7.57
CA ALA A 97 2.27 14.67 -8.04
C ALA A 97 2.13 15.67 -6.88
N ALA A 98 1.60 15.27 -5.73
CA ALA A 98 1.54 16.14 -4.54
C ALA A 98 2.95 16.59 -4.09
N LEU A 99 3.93 15.69 -4.12
CA LEU A 99 5.34 16.03 -3.88
C LEU A 99 5.88 17.02 -4.94
N ASP A 100 5.65 16.76 -6.22
CA ASP A 100 6.13 17.66 -7.29
C ASP A 100 5.51 19.06 -7.21
N HIS A 101 4.22 19.15 -6.92
CA HIS A 101 3.54 20.43 -6.69
C HIS A 101 4.07 21.16 -5.45
N THR A 102 4.47 20.42 -4.41
CA THR A 102 5.15 21.00 -3.24
C THR A 102 6.48 21.65 -3.64
N MET A 103 7.31 20.93 -4.40
CA MET A 103 8.59 21.46 -4.89
C MET A 103 8.38 22.66 -5.82
N TRP A 104 7.43 22.57 -6.74
CA TRP A 104 7.09 23.66 -7.67
C TRP A 104 6.70 24.93 -6.93
N THR A 105 5.80 24.82 -5.94
CA THR A 105 5.33 25.95 -5.13
C THR A 105 6.47 26.59 -4.33
N ALA A 106 7.36 25.77 -3.75
CA ALA A 106 8.54 26.24 -3.05
C ALA A 106 9.50 27.02 -3.97
N VAL A 107 9.69 26.54 -5.21
CA VAL A 107 10.51 27.25 -6.20
C VAL A 107 9.91 28.60 -6.55
N LEU A 108 8.61 28.65 -6.85
CA LEU A 108 7.92 29.89 -7.17
C LEU A 108 7.98 30.92 -6.04
N ASN A 109 7.80 30.48 -4.79
CA ASN A 109 7.84 31.37 -3.61
C ASN A 109 9.23 31.93 -3.33
N HIS A 110 10.31 31.20 -3.63
CA HIS A 110 11.66 31.64 -3.32
C HIS A 110 12.36 32.35 -4.48
N SER A 111 12.40 31.72 -5.65
CA SER A 111 13.18 32.17 -6.81
C SER A 111 12.33 32.64 -7.99
N GLY A 112 11.01 32.55 -7.88
CA GLY A 112 10.08 32.85 -8.96
C GLY A 112 10.03 31.75 -10.04
N PRO A 113 9.46 32.04 -11.22
CA PRO A 113 9.35 31.07 -12.30
C PRO A 113 10.72 30.50 -12.73
N PRO A 114 10.92 29.18 -12.68
CA PRO A 114 12.21 28.56 -13.00
C PRO A 114 12.50 28.63 -14.51
N VAL A 115 13.77 28.83 -14.88
CA VAL A 115 14.24 28.83 -16.29
C VAL A 115 13.97 27.48 -16.98
N LYS A 116 14.00 26.38 -16.22
CA LYS A 116 13.79 25.01 -16.72
C LYS A 116 12.61 24.35 -15.98
N PRO A 117 11.37 24.73 -16.29
CA PRO A 117 10.20 24.30 -15.52
C PRO A 117 10.03 22.77 -15.50
N ASN A 118 10.30 22.09 -16.60
CA ASN A 118 10.20 20.62 -16.71
C ASN A 118 11.25 19.86 -15.89
N GLN A 119 12.21 20.54 -15.26
CA GLN A 119 13.22 19.93 -14.39
C GLN A 119 12.88 20.08 -12.90
N VAL A 120 11.83 20.84 -12.57
CA VAL A 120 11.40 21.03 -11.18
C VAL A 120 10.53 19.85 -10.78
N GLN A 121 11.10 18.99 -9.96
CA GLN A 121 10.46 17.83 -9.37
C GLN A 121 11.00 17.62 -7.96
N PHE A 122 10.17 17.08 -7.06
CA PHE A 122 10.62 16.75 -5.71
C PHE A 122 11.68 15.65 -5.78
N PRO A 123 12.90 15.88 -5.25
CA PRO A 123 13.94 14.87 -5.30
C PRO A 123 13.64 13.76 -4.29
N VAL A 124 13.68 12.52 -4.75
CA VAL A 124 13.66 11.32 -3.91
C VAL A 124 14.82 10.44 -4.33
N ALA A 125 15.80 10.28 -3.44
CA ALA A 125 17.04 9.60 -3.75
C ALA A 125 17.34 8.44 -2.80
N LYS A 126 17.40 7.22 -3.36
CA LYS A 126 17.91 6.01 -2.67
C LYS A 126 19.43 6.04 -2.44
N LYS A 127 20.18 6.84 -3.20
CA LYS A 127 21.65 6.98 -3.11
C LYS A 127 22.05 8.44 -2.92
N GLU A 128 23.03 8.69 -2.07
CA GLU A 128 23.53 10.05 -1.77
C GLU A 128 24.05 10.76 -3.03
N ALA A 129 24.76 10.05 -3.92
CA ALA A 129 25.28 10.63 -5.17
C ALA A 129 24.15 11.18 -6.07
N ALA A 130 23.05 10.45 -6.20
CA ALA A 130 21.88 10.91 -6.97
C ALA A 130 21.24 12.14 -6.33
N PHE A 131 21.26 12.23 -4.99
CA PHE A 131 20.77 13.42 -4.29
C PHE A 131 21.68 14.63 -4.52
N LYS A 132 23.01 14.46 -4.53
CA LYS A 132 23.97 15.53 -4.85
C LYS A 132 23.74 16.09 -6.26
N ASP A 133 23.47 15.24 -7.24
CA ASP A 133 23.15 15.66 -8.60
C ASP A 133 21.85 16.47 -8.68
N ALA A 134 20.83 16.08 -7.91
CA ALA A 134 19.59 16.83 -7.80
C ALA A 134 19.82 18.18 -7.07
N ALA A 135 20.64 18.17 -6.01
CA ALA A 135 20.98 19.36 -5.24
C ALA A 135 21.66 20.43 -6.11
N GLY A 136 22.58 20.02 -7.00
CA GLY A 136 23.24 20.94 -7.94
C GLY A 136 22.28 21.67 -8.89
N LYS A 137 21.06 21.15 -9.09
CA LYS A 137 20.04 21.72 -9.98
C LYS A 137 18.94 22.48 -9.24
N LEU A 138 18.59 22.02 -8.04
CA LEU A 138 17.36 22.43 -7.34
C LEU A 138 17.62 23.25 -6.08
N ARG A 139 18.76 23.06 -5.40
CA ARG A 139 18.99 23.62 -4.05
C ARG A 139 18.91 25.14 -4.02
N THR A 140 19.43 25.82 -5.04
CA THR A 140 19.45 27.29 -5.12
C THR A 140 18.11 27.88 -5.53
N LEU A 141 17.12 27.05 -5.89
CA LEU A 141 15.81 27.50 -6.35
C LEU A 141 14.79 27.59 -5.20
N VAL A 142 15.13 27.09 -4.01
CA VAL A 142 14.25 27.07 -2.83
C VAL A 142 14.95 27.67 -1.62
N ALA A 143 14.16 28.10 -0.63
CA ALA A 143 14.70 28.62 0.62
C ALA A 143 15.54 27.56 1.36
N PRO A 144 16.61 27.95 2.09
CA PRO A 144 17.46 27.02 2.83
C PRO A 144 16.69 26.10 3.79
N GLU A 145 15.66 26.62 4.45
CA GLU A 145 14.81 25.91 5.39
C GLU A 145 13.99 24.81 4.70
N VAL A 146 13.47 25.11 3.51
CA VAL A 146 12.76 24.13 2.68
C VAL A 146 13.72 23.03 2.21
N TRP A 147 14.92 23.40 1.76
CA TRP A 147 15.92 22.41 1.36
C TRP A 147 16.33 21.49 2.52
N ALA A 148 16.45 22.04 3.74
CA ALA A 148 16.75 21.25 4.93
C ALA A 148 15.67 20.18 5.21
N VAL A 149 14.38 20.52 5.04
CA VAL A 149 13.28 19.56 5.14
C VAL A 149 13.42 18.45 4.08
N ILE A 150 13.63 18.85 2.82
CA ILE A 150 13.79 17.90 1.70
C ILE A 150 14.95 16.94 1.95
N ASP A 151 16.09 17.47 2.38
CA ASP A 151 17.30 16.69 2.68
C ASP A 151 17.07 15.71 3.83
N ALA A 152 16.48 16.15 4.94
CA ALA A 152 16.23 15.32 6.12
C ALA A 152 15.36 14.09 5.85
N LEU A 153 14.49 14.15 4.85
CA LEU A 153 13.54 13.09 4.51
C LEU A 153 14.04 12.12 3.43
N GLN A 154 15.26 12.31 2.90
CA GLN A 154 15.74 11.49 1.79
C GLN A 154 15.96 10.01 2.16
N PRO A 155 15.51 9.06 1.31
CA PRO A 155 15.66 7.62 1.55
C PRO A 155 17.08 7.15 1.88
N PHE A 156 18.11 7.69 1.23
CA PHE A 156 19.50 7.24 1.44
C PHE A 156 19.98 7.38 2.90
N ARG A 157 19.33 8.24 3.71
CA ARG A 157 19.63 8.38 5.14
C ARG A 157 19.30 7.12 5.94
N GLY A 158 18.43 6.25 5.41
CA GLY A 158 18.10 4.95 5.99
C GLY A 158 19.15 3.86 5.76
N GLY A 159 20.24 4.14 5.03
CA GLY A 159 21.30 3.17 4.74
C GLY A 159 20.75 1.93 4.04
N ASP A 160 20.99 0.76 4.62
CA ASP A 160 20.54 -0.53 4.08
C ASP A 160 19.01 -0.67 4.01
N ARG A 161 18.24 0.20 4.67
CA ARG A 161 16.77 0.24 4.58
C ARG A 161 16.25 1.31 3.62
N ALA A 162 17.12 1.95 2.84
CA ALA A 162 16.71 3.00 1.91
C ALA A 162 15.69 2.50 0.87
N HIS A 163 15.74 1.23 0.48
CA HIS A 163 14.80 0.62 -0.48
C HIS A 163 13.38 0.46 0.06
N THR A 164 13.19 0.45 1.38
CA THR A 164 11.87 0.40 2.04
C THR A 164 11.49 1.71 2.71
N ALA A 165 12.27 2.78 2.51
CA ALA A 165 11.89 4.10 2.98
C ALA A 165 10.60 4.56 2.25
N PRO A 166 9.60 5.13 2.94
CA PRO A 166 8.30 5.39 2.34
C PRO A 166 8.32 6.25 1.08
N LEU A 167 9.15 7.30 1.03
CA LEU A 167 9.31 8.11 -0.18
C LEU A 167 9.93 7.32 -1.34
N GLU A 168 10.86 6.40 -1.05
CA GLU A 168 11.42 5.51 -2.07
C GLU A 168 10.36 4.55 -2.60
N ILE A 169 9.50 4.01 -1.72
CA ILE A 169 8.38 3.15 -2.12
C ILE A 169 7.46 3.91 -3.09
N VAL A 170 7.03 5.14 -2.75
CA VAL A 170 6.20 5.99 -3.63
C VAL A 170 6.91 6.25 -4.97
N ARG A 171 8.20 6.61 -4.93
CA ARG A 171 8.99 6.89 -6.14
C ARG A 171 9.11 5.65 -7.03
N TRP A 172 9.45 4.51 -6.45
CA TRP A 172 9.66 3.26 -7.18
C TRP A 172 8.35 2.76 -7.77
N LEU A 173 7.29 2.67 -6.97
CA LEU A 173 5.98 2.21 -7.42
C LEU A 173 5.34 3.14 -8.46
N SER A 174 5.40 4.46 -8.28
CA SER A 174 4.87 5.41 -9.29
C SER A 174 5.62 5.30 -10.62
N ASN A 175 6.94 5.02 -10.60
CA ASN A 175 7.69 4.79 -11.82
C ASN A 175 7.38 3.43 -12.45
N MET A 176 7.16 2.40 -11.63
CA MET A 176 6.73 1.10 -12.14
C MET A 176 5.38 1.19 -12.81
N ASP A 177 4.38 1.81 -12.18
CA ASP A 177 3.04 2.03 -12.75
C ASP A 177 3.08 2.62 -14.16
N LYS A 178 3.85 3.70 -14.33
CA LYS A 178 3.96 4.43 -15.60
C LYS A 178 4.62 3.64 -16.73
N HIS A 179 5.46 2.66 -16.39
CA HIS A 179 6.32 1.99 -17.36
C HIS A 179 6.05 0.49 -17.49
N ARG A 180 5.32 -0.11 -16.53
CA ARG A 180 5.04 -1.54 -16.44
C ARG A 180 3.62 -1.70 -15.89
N SER A 181 2.87 -2.69 -16.38
CA SER A 181 1.57 -3.04 -15.80
C SER A 181 1.75 -3.37 -14.31
N LEU A 182 0.99 -2.68 -13.45
CA LEU A 182 0.97 -2.91 -12.01
C LEU A 182 0.42 -4.31 -11.70
N ARG A 183 1.30 -5.30 -11.46
CA ARG A 183 0.94 -6.65 -11.02
C ARG A 183 1.09 -6.83 -9.50
N PHE A 184 0.72 -5.82 -8.72
CA PHE A 184 1.22 -5.74 -7.35
C PHE A 184 0.30 -6.28 -6.28
N VAL A 185 -1.01 -6.32 -6.51
CA VAL A 185 -1.94 -6.82 -5.50
C VAL A 185 -1.95 -8.34 -5.57
N VAL A 186 -1.14 -8.94 -4.70
CA VAL A 186 -1.06 -10.38 -4.52
C VAL A 186 -1.71 -10.73 -3.19
N LEU A 187 -2.37 -11.88 -3.17
CA LEU A 187 -2.76 -12.49 -1.91
C LEU A 187 -1.50 -13.10 -1.30
N ALA A 188 -1.05 -12.58 -0.15
CA ALA A 188 0.03 -13.20 0.59
C ALA A 188 -0.56 -14.16 1.63
N SER A 189 -0.08 -15.40 1.68
CA SER A 189 -0.34 -16.26 2.83
C SER A 189 0.54 -15.85 3.99
N ILE A 190 -0.07 -15.81 5.18
CA ILE A 190 0.60 -15.52 6.43
C ILE A 190 0.50 -16.76 7.30
N ASP A 191 1.64 -17.23 7.78
CA ASP A 191 1.69 -18.29 8.78
C ASP A 191 1.41 -17.70 10.16
N LEU A 192 0.23 -17.99 10.72
CA LEU A 192 -0.22 -17.39 11.97
C LEU A 192 -0.31 -18.39 13.12
N MET A 193 -0.57 -19.67 12.84
CA MET A 193 -0.74 -20.70 13.86
C MET A 193 -0.33 -22.10 13.38
N PRO A 194 0.20 -22.97 14.25
CA PRO A 194 0.44 -24.38 13.95
C PRO A 194 -0.83 -25.10 13.46
N VAL A 195 -0.67 -26.21 12.73
CA VAL A 195 -1.82 -27.05 12.33
C VAL A 195 -2.41 -27.61 13.61
N HIS A 196 -3.69 -27.33 13.89
CA HIS A 196 -4.35 -27.95 15.01
C HIS A 196 -4.71 -29.39 14.65
N ILE A 197 -4.11 -30.34 15.37
CA ILE A 197 -4.38 -31.77 15.25
C ILE A 197 -5.32 -32.15 16.38
N THR A 198 -6.55 -32.53 16.05
CA THR A 198 -7.58 -32.92 17.02
C THR A 198 -7.80 -34.43 17.07
N SER A 199 -6.90 -35.21 16.46
CA SER A 199 -6.96 -36.67 16.42
C SER A 199 -6.80 -37.30 17.81
N ASP A 200 -7.68 -38.24 18.15
CA ASP A 200 -7.57 -39.07 19.37
C ASP A 200 -6.35 -40.00 19.33
N ALA A 201 -5.91 -40.40 18.13
CA ALA A 201 -4.72 -41.20 17.95
C ALA A 201 -3.47 -40.31 17.90
N PRO A 202 -2.34 -40.71 18.52
CA PRO A 202 -1.10 -39.96 18.45
C PRO A 202 -0.60 -39.87 17.01
N VAL A 203 -0.39 -38.64 16.53
CA VAL A 203 0.08 -38.35 15.18
C VAL A 203 1.57 -38.01 15.21
N GLU A 204 2.37 -38.74 14.44
CA GLU A 204 3.80 -38.45 14.24
C GLU A 204 3.97 -37.68 12.92
N VAL A 205 4.32 -36.39 13.01
CA VAL A 205 4.60 -35.55 11.84
C VAL A 205 6.03 -35.80 11.36
N ILE A 206 6.17 -36.25 10.11
CA ILE A 206 7.45 -36.55 9.47
C ILE A 206 7.97 -35.34 8.68
N GLU A 207 7.08 -34.60 8.03
CA GLU A 207 7.43 -33.43 7.23
C GLU A 207 6.28 -32.43 7.24
N GLU A 208 6.60 -31.16 7.41
CA GLU A 208 5.67 -30.05 7.29
C GLU A 208 6.32 -28.96 6.45
N ARG A 209 5.64 -28.54 5.38
CA ARG A 209 6.06 -27.40 4.56
C ARG A 209 4.89 -26.45 4.39
N ARG A 210 5.13 -25.18 4.71
CA ARG A 210 4.17 -24.09 4.59
C ARG A 210 4.63 -23.11 3.52
N HIS A 211 3.68 -22.57 2.79
CA HIS A 211 3.92 -21.44 1.90
C HIS A 211 3.68 -20.15 2.67
N GLU A 212 4.68 -19.28 2.67
CA GLU A 212 4.58 -17.91 3.19
C GLU A 212 4.92 -16.92 2.06
N GLY A 213 4.17 -15.83 2.01
CA GLY A 213 4.37 -14.77 1.03
C GLY A 213 3.44 -14.87 -0.18
N PRO A 214 3.80 -14.25 -1.31
CA PRO A 214 2.88 -14.01 -2.42
C PRO A 214 2.39 -15.31 -3.06
N ILE A 215 1.09 -15.35 -3.36
CA ILE A 215 0.45 -16.46 -4.06
C ILE A 215 0.25 -16.07 -5.52
N GLU A 216 1.03 -16.71 -6.39
CA GLU A 216 0.94 -16.53 -7.83
C GLU A 216 0.02 -17.59 -8.43
N GLY A 217 -1.17 -17.17 -8.87
CA GLY A 217 -2.12 -18.00 -9.60
C GLY A 217 -2.96 -18.95 -8.74
N ASP A 218 -3.68 -19.83 -9.43
CA ASP A 218 -4.60 -20.79 -8.84
C ASP A 218 -3.89 -22.11 -8.46
N ASN A 219 -4.48 -22.89 -7.55
CA ASN A 219 -4.02 -24.21 -7.09
C ASN A 219 -2.63 -24.23 -6.41
N LYS A 220 -2.18 -23.10 -5.86
CA LYS A 220 -0.94 -23.04 -5.07
C LYS A 220 -1.09 -23.87 -3.79
N THR A 221 -0.13 -24.76 -3.50
CA THR A 221 -0.07 -25.49 -2.24
C THR A 221 0.33 -24.53 -1.10
N LEU A 222 -0.53 -24.43 -0.08
CA LEU A 222 -0.30 -23.62 1.11
C LEU A 222 0.32 -24.41 2.26
N LEU A 223 -0.08 -25.68 2.38
CA LEU A 223 0.43 -26.59 3.39
C LEU A 223 0.61 -27.96 2.76
N PHE A 224 1.78 -28.54 2.97
CA PHE A 224 2.08 -29.95 2.76
C PHE A 224 2.39 -30.57 4.12
N LEU A 225 1.70 -31.66 4.43
CA LEU A 225 1.90 -32.42 5.65
C LEU A 225 2.17 -33.88 5.28
N LYS A 226 3.20 -34.47 5.89
CA LYS A 226 3.50 -35.89 5.82
C LYS A 226 3.53 -36.42 7.23
N ILE A 227 2.70 -37.40 7.51
CA ILE A 227 2.57 -38.02 8.83
C ILE A 227 2.72 -39.53 8.71
N LYS A 228 3.12 -40.16 9.80
CA LYS A 228 3.02 -41.61 9.93
C LYS A 228 1.56 -42.00 10.09
N ARG A 229 1.13 -43.04 9.38
CA ARG A 229 -0.21 -43.59 9.52
C ARG A 229 -0.41 -44.10 10.96
N PRO A 230 -1.47 -43.66 11.67
CA PRO A 230 -1.78 -44.15 13.00
C PRO A 230 -2.07 -45.65 12.98
N LEU A 231 -1.80 -46.30 14.11
CA LEU A 231 -2.14 -47.70 14.30
C LEU A 231 -3.64 -47.93 14.08
N GLY A 232 -3.96 -49.05 13.41
CA GLY A 232 -5.36 -49.40 13.11
C GLY A 232 -6.05 -48.49 12.11
N ASN A 233 -5.33 -47.63 11.39
CA ASN A 233 -5.89 -46.66 10.44
C ASN A 233 -6.91 -45.72 11.09
N ALA A 234 -6.68 -45.35 12.35
CA ALA A 234 -7.52 -44.40 13.07
C ALA A 234 -7.69 -43.09 12.25
N PRO A 235 -8.89 -42.48 12.26
CA PRO A 235 -9.12 -41.23 11.56
C PRO A 235 -8.24 -40.12 12.15
N ILE A 236 -7.86 -39.17 11.30
CA ILE A 236 -6.99 -38.06 11.67
C ILE A 236 -7.71 -36.77 11.28
N ASP A 237 -8.17 -36.06 12.30
CA ASP A 237 -8.81 -34.78 12.15
C ASP A 237 -7.77 -33.66 12.24
N LEU A 238 -7.71 -32.85 11.18
CA LEU A 238 -6.78 -31.75 11.03
C LEU A 238 -7.56 -30.50 10.65
N ALA A 239 -7.33 -29.42 11.40
CA ALA A 239 -7.94 -28.13 11.15
C ALA A 239 -6.85 -27.05 10.98
N PRO A 240 -6.16 -27.00 9.82
CA PRO A 240 -5.28 -25.88 9.53
C PRO A 240 -6.10 -24.59 9.32
N THR A 241 -5.55 -23.48 9.77
CA THR A 241 -6.05 -22.13 9.54
C THR A 241 -5.08 -21.40 8.64
N PHE A 242 -5.59 -20.74 7.61
CA PHE A 242 -4.79 -19.96 6.68
C PHE A 242 -5.16 -18.48 6.81
N GLY A 243 -4.17 -17.63 7.05
CA GLY A 243 -4.31 -16.17 7.04
C GLY A 243 -3.92 -15.61 5.68
N PHE A 244 -4.64 -14.60 5.20
CA PHE A 244 -4.27 -13.89 3.98
C PHE A 244 -4.35 -12.39 4.14
N SER A 245 -3.45 -11.71 3.45
CA SER A 245 -3.49 -10.26 3.30
C SER A 245 -3.22 -9.87 1.85
N PRO A 246 -4.10 -9.05 1.24
CA PRO A 246 -3.75 -8.27 0.06
C PRO A 246 -2.46 -7.51 0.34
N SER A 247 -1.46 -7.73 -0.50
CA SER A 247 -0.10 -7.24 -0.30
C SER A 247 0.41 -6.60 -1.58
N LEU A 248 1.36 -5.68 -1.41
CA LEU A 248 2.02 -4.89 -2.43
C LEU A 248 3.52 -5.20 -2.35
N GLN A 249 4.15 -5.47 -3.49
CA GLN A 249 5.62 -5.46 -3.53
C GLN A 249 6.08 -4.02 -3.31
N ILE A 250 7.03 -3.79 -2.41
CA ILE A 250 7.55 -2.46 -2.07
C ILE A 250 9.02 -2.28 -2.45
N SER A 251 9.70 -3.35 -2.86
CA SER A 251 11.08 -3.34 -3.35
C SER A 251 11.36 -4.51 -4.29
N GLU A 252 12.27 -4.31 -5.24
CA GLU A 252 12.77 -5.33 -6.17
C GLU A 252 14.04 -6.02 -5.64
N GLU A 253 14.90 -5.28 -4.94
CA GLU A 253 16.21 -5.76 -4.50
C GLU A 253 16.55 -5.24 -3.08
N PRO A 254 16.38 -6.09 -2.05
CA PRO A 254 15.71 -7.39 -2.09
C PRO A 254 14.22 -7.27 -2.44
N VAL A 255 13.63 -8.35 -2.97
CA VAL A 255 12.19 -8.43 -3.19
C VAL A 255 11.49 -8.41 -1.83
N GLU A 256 10.67 -7.40 -1.59
CA GLU A 256 9.90 -7.28 -0.35
C GLU A 256 8.43 -7.00 -0.64
N PHE A 257 7.56 -7.68 0.10
CA PHE A 257 6.12 -7.44 0.11
C PHE A 257 5.67 -6.89 1.46
N ARG A 258 4.63 -6.05 1.43
CA ARG A 258 3.93 -5.58 2.62
C ARG A 258 2.42 -5.64 2.41
N PRO A 259 1.64 -5.93 3.45
CA PRO A 259 0.19 -5.72 3.43
C PRO A 259 -0.18 -4.33 2.91
N LEU A 260 -1.19 -4.23 2.05
CA LEU A 260 -1.72 -2.94 1.58
C LEU A 260 -2.15 -2.08 2.77
N ALA A 261 -2.81 -2.71 3.74
CA ALA A 261 -3.16 -2.19 5.06
C ALA A 261 -2.02 -1.39 5.74
N SER A 262 -0.79 -1.92 5.69
CA SER A 262 0.36 -1.27 6.32
C SER A 262 1.10 -0.31 5.37
N ALA A 263 1.19 -0.64 4.08
CA ALA A 263 1.97 0.14 3.13
C ALA A 263 1.29 1.46 2.76
N MET A 264 -0.04 1.45 2.55
CA MET A 264 -0.78 2.59 2.04
C MET A 264 -0.82 3.78 3.03
N PRO A 265 -1.16 3.60 4.32
CA PRO A 265 -1.13 4.69 5.30
C PRO A 265 0.26 5.29 5.46
N ILE A 266 1.32 4.46 5.48
CA ILE A 266 2.69 4.93 5.60
C ILE A 266 3.07 5.85 4.43
N MET A 267 2.66 5.51 3.20
CA MET A 267 2.89 6.36 2.04
C MET A 267 2.13 7.67 2.11
N THR A 268 0.82 7.64 2.40
CA THR A 268 -0.01 8.85 2.49
C THR A 268 0.43 9.75 3.63
N GLU A 269 0.71 9.22 4.82
CA GLU A 269 1.22 9.98 5.96
C GLU A 269 2.60 10.59 5.69
N THR A 270 3.49 9.88 5.02
CA THR A 270 4.82 10.42 4.73
C THR A 270 4.73 11.59 3.76
N VAL A 271 3.89 11.50 2.74
CA VAL A 271 3.65 12.61 1.81
C VAL A 271 2.96 13.77 2.52
N LEU A 272 1.99 13.51 3.40
CA LEU A 272 1.36 14.52 4.25
C LEU A 272 2.41 15.28 5.08
N LYS A 273 3.32 14.56 5.75
CA LYS A 273 4.41 15.14 6.54
C LYS A 273 5.31 16.05 5.69
N VAL A 274 5.63 15.65 4.46
CA VAL A 274 6.40 16.49 3.52
C VAL A 274 5.65 17.78 3.21
N ILE A 275 4.39 17.67 2.77
CA ILE A 275 3.56 18.82 2.37
C ILE A 275 3.41 19.78 3.54
N ALA A 276 3.08 19.27 4.74
CA ALA A 276 2.92 20.07 5.95
C ALA A 276 4.23 20.76 6.37
N SER A 277 5.35 20.04 6.34
CA SER A 277 6.65 20.60 6.73
C SER A 277 7.11 21.71 5.78
N VAL A 278 6.92 21.53 4.47
CA VAL A 278 7.26 22.57 3.48
C VAL A 278 6.28 23.76 3.57
N THR A 279 4.98 23.49 3.76
CA THR A 279 3.96 24.55 3.98
C THR A 279 4.36 25.43 5.17
N SER A 280 4.73 24.80 6.29
CA SER A 280 5.23 25.51 7.47
C SER A 280 6.53 26.27 7.21
N ALA A 281 7.48 25.68 6.49
CA ALA A 281 8.76 26.33 6.16
C ALA A 281 8.58 27.56 5.24
N LEU A 282 7.51 27.60 4.46
CA LEU A 282 7.12 28.75 3.64
C LEU A 282 6.30 29.79 4.42
N GLY A 283 5.93 29.53 5.68
CA GLY A 283 5.06 30.40 6.47
C GLY A 283 3.63 30.46 5.95
N LEU A 284 3.20 29.45 5.19
CA LEU A 284 1.85 29.36 4.63
C LEU A 284 0.88 28.68 5.62
N PRO A 285 -0.42 29.00 5.58
CA PRO A 285 -1.40 28.34 6.42
C PRO A 285 -1.58 26.87 5.99
N ILE A 286 -1.74 25.99 6.97
CA ILE A 286 -2.21 24.62 6.71
C ILE A 286 -3.71 24.69 6.44
N PRO A 287 -4.22 24.12 5.34
CA PRO A 287 -5.65 24.12 5.05
C PRO A 287 -6.45 23.45 6.16
N ASP A 288 -7.63 24.00 6.47
CA ASP A 288 -8.64 23.28 7.24
C ASP A 288 -9.03 22.00 6.48
N GLY A 289 -9.19 20.88 7.20
CA GLY A 289 -9.64 19.61 6.63
C GLY A 289 -10.99 19.75 5.92
N HIS A 290 -11.88 20.63 6.41
CA HIS A 290 -13.15 20.95 5.73
C HIS A 290 -12.99 21.84 4.48
N GLY A 291 -11.86 22.53 4.35
CA GLY A 291 -11.53 23.39 3.20
C GLY A 291 -10.97 22.64 2.00
N LEU A 292 -10.62 21.36 2.16
CA LEU A 292 -10.21 20.45 1.08
C LEU A 292 -11.45 19.81 0.42
N GLN A 293 -12.46 20.61 0.07
CA GLN A 293 -13.66 20.10 -0.62
C GLN A 293 -13.27 19.56 -2.01
N LEU A 294 -13.27 18.24 -2.13
CA LEU A 294 -12.98 17.52 -3.37
C LEU A 294 -14.25 17.23 -4.21
N GLY A 295 -15.44 17.57 -3.73
CA GLY A 295 -16.74 17.30 -4.39
C GLY A 295 -17.49 16.12 -3.77
N HIS A 296 -18.69 15.80 -4.28
CA HIS A 296 -19.64 14.86 -3.65
C HIS A 296 -19.12 13.43 -3.38
N GLU A 297 -18.12 12.94 -4.13
CA GLU A 297 -17.49 11.63 -3.87
C GLU A 297 -16.77 11.60 -2.51
N HIS A 298 -16.41 12.76 -1.95
CA HIS A 298 -15.78 12.93 -0.64
C HIS A 298 -16.72 12.64 0.54
N GLU A 299 -18.00 13.02 0.46
CA GLU A 299 -18.96 12.88 1.57
C GLU A 299 -19.51 11.47 1.72
N GLY A 300 -19.55 10.68 0.62
CA GLY A 300 -20.01 9.29 0.64
C GLY A 300 -18.93 8.25 0.94
N VAL A 301 -17.65 8.63 0.93
CA VAL A 301 -16.50 7.72 1.12
C VAL A 301 -15.84 7.90 2.51
N ALA A 302 -16.13 9.00 3.20
CA ALA A 302 -15.51 9.31 4.49
C ALA A 302 -16.06 8.47 5.68
N ALA A 303 -15.12 8.02 6.52
CA ALA A 303 -15.24 7.43 7.85
C ALA A 303 -15.85 6.02 8.00
N GLU A 304 -17.02 5.70 7.45
CA GLU A 304 -17.73 4.45 7.83
C GLU A 304 -17.03 3.15 7.42
N LEU A 305 -16.06 3.25 6.51
CA LEU A 305 -15.36 2.08 5.97
C LEU A 305 -13.85 2.34 5.88
N SER A 306 -13.19 2.91 6.86
CA SER A 306 -11.71 2.89 6.94
C SER A 306 -11.26 1.85 7.97
N GLY A 307 -10.70 0.73 7.52
CA GLY A 307 -10.15 -0.30 8.40
C GLY A 307 -9.39 -1.39 7.64
N ASP A 308 -8.41 -2.00 8.31
CA ASP A 308 -7.63 -3.11 7.77
C ASP A 308 -8.37 -4.42 8.05
N THR A 309 -8.68 -5.19 7.01
CA THR A 309 -9.36 -6.49 7.18
C THR A 309 -8.40 -7.64 7.02
N TYR A 310 -8.26 -8.41 8.09
CA TYR A 310 -7.59 -9.70 8.06
C TYR A 310 -8.65 -10.79 7.91
N THR A 311 -8.49 -11.64 6.90
CA THR A 311 -9.35 -12.80 6.71
C THR A 311 -8.57 -14.06 7.07
N PHE A 312 -9.12 -14.81 8.01
CA PHE A 312 -8.67 -16.13 8.41
C PHE A 312 -9.70 -17.13 7.94
N ARG A 313 -9.25 -18.24 7.38
CA ARG A 313 -10.16 -19.31 7.01
C ARG A 313 -9.62 -20.66 7.45
N ASN A 314 -10.48 -21.41 8.11
CA ASN A 314 -10.26 -22.77 8.56
C ASN A 314 -10.43 -23.75 7.39
N ALA A 315 -9.85 -24.94 7.51
CA ALA A 315 -9.94 -25.98 6.49
C ALA A 315 -11.36 -26.48 6.23
N ASP A 316 -12.25 -26.38 7.21
CA ASP A 316 -13.68 -26.71 7.12
C ASP A 316 -14.49 -25.65 6.33
N GLY A 317 -13.85 -24.54 5.94
CA GLY A 317 -14.46 -23.42 5.23
C GLY A 317 -14.93 -22.29 6.14
N THR A 318 -14.87 -22.45 7.47
CA THR A 318 -15.25 -21.41 8.43
C THR A 318 -14.35 -20.19 8.28
N ILE A 319 -14.94 -18.99 8.21
CA ILE A 319 -14.24 -17.71 7.99
C ILE A 319 -14.32 -16.85 9.24
N HIS A 320 -13.18 -16.28 9.64
CA HIS A 320 -13.08 -15.24 10.66
C HIS A 320 -12.53 -13.98 10.01
N ARG A 321 -13.24 -12.86 10.16
CA ARG A 321 -12.82 -11.55 9.64
C ARG A 321 -12.54 -10.64 10.83
N PHE A 322 -11.39 -10.00 10.82
CA PHE A 322 -11.00 -9.01 11.82
C PHE A 322 -10.77 -7.70 11.13
N ASP A 323 -11.62 -6.72 11.43
CA ASP A 323 -11.43 -5.35 11.00
C ASP A 323 -10.67 -4.61 12.10
N LEU A 324 -9.45 -4.18 11.82
CA LEU A 324 -8.78 -3.15 12.61
C LEU A 324 -9.34 -1.81 12.13
N SER A 325 -10.46 -1.37 12.68
CA SER A 325 -10.81 0.05 12.59
C SER A 325 -9.80 0.86 13.40
N SER A 326 -9.46 2.07 12.94
CA SER A 326 -8.90 3.06 13.87
C SER A 326 -9.89 3.25 15.02
N PRO A 327 -9.44 3.39 16.28
CA PRO A 327 -10.36 3.73 17.35
C PRO A 327 -11.08 5.02 16.97
N ASP A 328 -12.41 4.99 17.04
CA ASP A 328 -13.27 6.15 16.85
C ASP A 328 -12.66 7.36 17.58
N LEU A 329 -12.42 8.46 16.86
CA LEU A 329 -12.41 9.79 17.48
C LEU A 329 -13.87 10.14 17.82
N GLY A 330 -14.47 9.35 18.72
CA GLY A 330 -15.79 9.57 19.26
C GLY A 330 -15.70 10.58 20.40
N GLU A 331 -16.39 11.70 20.20
CA GLU A 331 -16.62 12.74 21.21
C GLU A 331 -17.04 12.13 22.55
N SER A 332 -16.38 12.57 23.62
CA SER A 332 -16.78 12.26 24.98
C SER A 332 -18.02 13.08 25.35
N ASP A 333 -19.20 12.53 25.08
CA ASP A 333 -20.43 12.99 25.74
C ASP A 333 -20.31 12.70 27.24
N SER A 334 -20.16 13.77 28.01
CA SER A 334 -20.20 13.75 29.47
C SER A 334 -21.65 13.85 29.92
N PRO A 335 -22.19 12.93 30.74
CA PRO A 335 -23.51 13.11 31.30
C PRO A 335 -23.46 14.06 32.50
N SER A 336 -24.35 15.04 32.47
CA SER A 336 -24.78 15.89 33.59
C SER A 336 -25.55 15.11 34.67
#